data_AF-A0A6P8IEN8-F1
#
_entry.id   AF-A0A6P8IEN8-F1
#
_cell.length_a   1.000
_cell.length_b   1.000
_cell.length_c   1.000
_cell.angle_alpha   90.00
_cell.angle_beta   90.00
_cell.angle_gamma   90.00
#
_symmetry.space_group_name_H-M   'P 1'
#
loop_
_entity.id
_entity.type
_entity.pdbx_description
1 polymer ?
#
loop_
_entity_poly.entity_id
_entity_poly.type
_entity_poly.pdbx_seq_one_letter_code
_entity_poly.pdbx_strand_id
1 'polypeptide(L)'
;MALVLGVGVGLFVLIFFWVLGILGCVSLSRATGGLKNAVFGIGFLLILLTITMLFYPRKTKEEELAGSSGKKVEVDYMIIPRTVLFSFICVFAVVAFVFVLIFHWMEPIYSPALTTRKTYSF
;
A
#
# COMPACT_ATOMS: atom_id res chain seq x y z
N MET A 1 -22.25 -16.61 2.11
CA MET A 1 -21.48 -15.36 2.36
C MET A 1 -22.21 -14.53 3.42
N ALA A 2 -21.53 -13.94 4.41
CA ALA A 2 -22.19 -13.03 5.34
C ALA A 2 -22.57 -11.74 4.60
N LEU A 3 -23.87 -11.47 4.51
CA LEU A 3 -24.44 -10.27 3.89
C LEU A 3 -24.92 -9.39 5.03
N VAL A 4 -24.42 -8.17 5.10
CA VAL A 4 -24.94 -7.15 6.02
C VAL A 4 -25.83 -6.26 5.17
N LEU A 5 -27.14 -6.26 5.44
CA LEU A 5 -28.14 -5.50 4.67
C LEU A 5 -28.17 -5.83 3.16
N GLY A 6 -27.84 -7.06 2.77
CA GLY A 6 -27.76 -7.46 1.35
C GLY A 6 -26.50 -6.97 0.63
N VAL A 7 -25.57 -6.33 1.34
CA VAL A 7 -24.28 -5.89 0.82
C VAL A 7 -23.17 -6.78 1.38
N GLY A 8 -22.20 -7.14 0.53
CA GLY A 8 -21.08 -7.97 0.96
C GLY A 8 -20.21 -7.27 2.00
N VAL A 9 -19.77 -8.00 3.04
CA VAL A 9 -18.90 -7.52 4.13
C VAL A 9 -17.68 -6.74 3.63
N GLY A 10 -17.17 -7.07 2.44
CA GLY A 10 -16.06 -6.36 1.81
C GLY A 10 -16.28 -4.86 1.63
N LEU A 11 -17.51 -4.39 1.38
CA LEU A 11 -17.78 -2.94 1.27
C LEU A 11 -17.63 -2.25 2.64
N PHE A 12 -18.11 -2.88 3.71
CA PHE A 12 -18.01 -2.33 5.05
C PHE A 12 -16.56 -2.21 5.51
N VAL A 13 -15.74 -3.22 5.19
CA VAL A 13 -14.30 -3.18 5.44
C VAL A 13 -13.64 -2.05 4.64
N LEU A 14 -13.98 -1.90 3.35
CA LEU A 14 -13.44 -0.83 2.50
C LEU A 14 -13.80 0.57 3.06
N ILE A 15 -15.06 0.79 3.42
CA ILE A 15 -15.54 2.05 4.01
C ILE A 15 -14.78 2.35 5.29
N PHE A 16 -14.62 1.36 6.18
CA PHE A 16 -13.90 1.53 7.43
C PHE A 16 -12.44 1.98 7.21
N PHE A 17 -11.72 1.35 6.30
CA PHE A 17 -10.36 1.75 5.95
C PHE A 17 -10.28 3.15 5.35
N TRP A 18 -11.24 3.52 4.48
CA TRP A 18 -11.32 4.87 3.92
C TRP A 18 -11.58 5.93 4.98
N VAL A 19 -12.48 5.66 5.93
CA VAL A 19 -12.77 6.58 7.04
C VAL A 19 -11.52 6.81 7.89
N LEU A 20 -10.84 5.74 8.31
CA LEU A 20 -9.59 5.85 9.07
C LEU A 20 -8.50 6.59 8.29
N GLY A 21 -8.38 6.30 6.99
CA GLY A 21 -7.43 6.95 6.10
C GLY A 21 -7.67 8.45 5.96
N ILE A 22 -8.92 8.87 5.74
CA ILE A 22 -9.31 10.28 5.66
C ILE A 22 -9.06 10.98 7.00
N LEU A 23 -9.42 10.35 8.13
CA LEU A 23 -9.11 10.86 9.47
C LEU A 23 -7.61 11.09 9.64
N GLY A 24 -6.78 10.11 9.26
CA GLY A 24 -5.32 10.24 9.26
C GLY A 24 -4.84 11.40 8.39
N CYS A 25 -5.36 11.54 7.17
CA CYS A 25 -5.03 12.65 6.27
C CYS A 25 -5.37 14.01 6.90
N VAL A 26 -6.53 14.14 7.55
CA VAL A 26 -6.95 15.38 8.22
C VAL A 26 -6.04 15.70 9.41
N SER A 27 -5.70 14.70 10.24
CA SER A 27 -4.79 14.85 11.37
C SER A 27 -3.39 15.27 10.93
N LEU A 28 -2.83 14.62 9.90
CA LEU A 28 -1.49 14.91 9.40
C LEU A 28 -1.42 16.21 8.59
N SER A 29 -2.52 16.64 7.96
CA SER A 29 -2.58 17.94 7.28
C SER A 29 -2.40 19.12 8.25
N ARG A 30 -2.68 18.91 9.53
CA ARG A 30 -2.47 19.90 10.60
C ARG A 30 -1.07 19.85 11.21
N ALA A 31 -0.24 18.88 10.84
CA ALA A 31 1.13 18.77 11.35
C ALA A 31 2.07 19.76 10.65
N THR A 32 3.01 20.33 11.40
CA THR A 32 4.02 21.25 10.86
C THR A 32 5.30 20.48 10.51
N GLY A 33 5.88 20.74 9.33
CA GLY A 33 7.11 20.09 8.85
C GLY A 33 6.86 18.99 7.80
N GLY A 34 7.85 18.13 7.58
CA GLY A 34 7.82 17.08 6.53
C GLY A 34 6.71 16.03 6.69
N LEU A 35 6.09 15.95 7.87
CA LEU A 35 4.98 15.05 8.16
C LEU A 35 3.71 15.40 7.36
N LYS A 36 3.58 16.64 6.85
CA LYS A 36 2.48 17.03 5.94
C LYS A 36 2.52 16.28 4.60
N ASN A 37 3.69 15.86 4.14
CA ASN A 37 3.83 15.11 2.88
C ASN A 37 3.36 13.64 3.01
N ALA A 38 3.27 13.11 4.23
CA ALA A 38 2.79 11.75 4.46
C ALA A 38 1.30 11.57 4.10
N VAL A 39 0.54 12.65 3.97
CA VAL A 39 -0.85 12.63 3.46
C VAL A 39 -0.91 12.01 2.05
N PHE A 40 0.07 12.32 1.19
CA PHE A 40 0.16 11.73 -0.15
C PHE A 40 0.42 10.21 -0.08
N GLY A 41 1.25 9.77 0.86
CA GLY A 41 1.53 8.35 1.10
C GLY A 41 0.31 7.57 1.60
N ILE A 42 -0.47 8.16 2.51
CA ILE A 42 -1.71 7.56 3.03
C ILE A 42 -2.75 7.41 1.90
N GLY A 43 -2.94 8.46 1.09
CA GLY A 43 -3.86 8.42 -0.05
C GLY A 43 -3.47 7.34 -1.06
N PHE A 44 -2.18 7.25 -1.39
CA PHE A 44 -1.66 6.21 -2.28
C PHE A 44 -1.93 4.80 -1.74
N LEU A 45 -1.70 4.57 -0.44
CA LEU A 45 -1.97 3.28 0.22
C LEU A 45 -3.46 2.88 0.18
N LEU A 46 -4.38 3.83 0.36
CA LEU A 46 -5.83 3.55 0.30
C LEU A 46 -6.29 3.17 -1.10
N ILE A 47 -5.79 3.86 -2.12
CA ILE A 47 -6.10 3.54 -3.53
C ILE A 47 -5.59 2.13 -3.86
N LEU A 48 -4.38 1.84 -3.44
CA LEU A 48 -3.69 0.57 -3.63
C LEU A 48 -4.40 -0.60 -2.93
N LEU A 49 -4.88 -0.38 -1.70
CA LEU A 49 -5.75 -1.32 -0.98
C LEU A 49 -7.07 -1.55 -1.72
N THR A 50 -7.68 -0.48 -2.25
CA THR A 50 -8.94 -0.56 -3.01
C THR A 50 -8.75 -1.38 -4.30
N ILE A 51 -7.67 -1.14 -5.03
CA ILE A 51 -7.29 -1.90 -6.23
C ILE A 51 -7.08 -3.38 -5.90
N THR A 52 -6.32 -3.67 -4.85
CA THR A 52 -6.07 -5.04 -4.41
C THR A 52 -7.37 -5.77 -4.07
N MET A 53 -8.28 -5.10 -3.38
CA MET A 53 -9.57 -5.66 -2.99
C MET A 53 -10.53 -5.82 -4.19
N LEU A 54 -10.37 -5.00 -5.24
CA LEU A 54 -11.11 -5.10 -6.50
C LEU A 54 -10.66 -6.30 -7.32
N PHE A 55 -9.34 -6.49 -7.45
CA PHE A 55 -8.76 -7.61 -8.19
C PHE A 55 -8.77 -8.93 -7.41
N TYR A 56 -9.10 -8.89 -6.12
CA TYR A 56 -9.23 -10.09 -5.31
C TYR A 56 -10.35 -10.99 -5.88
N PRO A 57 -10.02 -12.22 -6.31
CA PRO A 57 -10.96 -13.11 -6.98
C PRO A 57 -12.08 -13.46 -5.99
N ARG A 58 -13.28 -12.98 -6.27
CA ARG A 58 -14.48 -13.40 -5.53
C ARG A 58 -14.95 -14.71 -6.13
N LYS A 59 -15.19 -15.70 -5.27
CA LYS A 59 -15.96 -16.91 -5.59
C LYS A 59 -17.21 -16.48 -6.38
N THR A 60 -17.26 -16.81 -7.66
CA THR A 60 -18.40 -16.47 -8.51
C THR A 60 -19.59 -17.32 -8.07
N LYS A 61 -20.82 -16.82 -8.28
CA LYS A 61 -22.04 -17.61 -8.04
C LYS A 61 -22.04 -18.93 -8.84
N GLU A 62 -21.28 -18.98 -9.93
CA GLU A 62 -21.07 -20.17 -10.76
C GLU A 62 -20.28 -21.27 -10.03
N GLU A 63 -19.28 -20.94 -9.20
CA GLU A 63 -18.56 -21.94 -8.37
C GLU A 63 -19.42 -22.47 -7.21
N GLU A 64 -20.37 -21.69 -6.72
CA GLU A 64 -21.31 -22.09 -5.67
C GLU A 64 -22.45 -22.97 -6.25
N LEU A 65 -22.86 -22.72 -7.49
CA LEU A 65 -23.90 -23.49 -8.21
C LEU A 65 -23.35 -24.76 -8.90
N ALA A 66 -22.07 -24.78 -9.28
CA ALA A 66 -21.41 -25.94 -9.90
C ALA A 66 -21.03 -27.06 -8.90
N GLY A 67 -21.63 -27.05 -7.70
CA GLY A 67 -21.31 -27.89 -6.55
C GLY A 67 -21.44 -29.42 -6.70
N SER A 68 -21.48 -30.01 -7.90
CA SER A 68 -21.53 -31.48 -8.02
C SER A 68 -21.05 -32.12 -9.34
N SER A 69 -20.81 -31.39 -10.44
CA SER A 69 -20.63 -32.06 -11.75
C SER A 69 -19.44 -31.62 -12.62
N GLY A 70 -18.73 -30.54 -12.26
CA GLY A 70 -17.53 -30.12 -13.00
C GLY A 70 -16.26 -30.78 -12.48
N LYS A 71 -15.48 -31.42 -13.36
CA LYS A 71 -14.12 -31.92 -13.07
C LYS A 71 -13.33 -30.82 -12.35
N LYS A 72 -13.04 -31.03 -11.05
CA LYS A 72 -12.26 -30.10 -10.23
C LYS A 72 -10.84 -30.08 -10.79
N VAL A 73 -10.55 -29.12 -11.66
CA VAL A 73 -9.18 -28.80 -12.04
C VAL A 73 -8.51 -28.27 -10.77
N GLU A 74 -7.46 -28.94 -10.31
CA GLU A 74 -6.64 -28.42 -9.21
C GLU A 74 -6.02 -27.11 -9.66
N VAL A 75 -6.58 -26.01 -9.17
CA VAL A 75 -6.07 -24.66 -9.38
C VAL A 75 -5.41 -24.19 -8.09
N ASP A 76 -4.19 -23.65 -8.22
CA ASP A 76 -3.49 -23.05 -7.09
C ASP A 76 -4.18 -21.72 -6.72
N TYR A 77 -4.98 -21.77 -5.65
CA TYR A 77 -5.68 -20.60 -5.13
C TYR A 77 -4.74 -19.50 -4.60
N MET A 78 -3.46 -19.81 -4.33
CA MET A 78 -2.46 -18.85 -3.84
C MET A 78 -1.73 -18.10 -4.95
N ILE A 79 -1.92 -18.44 -6.23
CA ILE A 79 -1.22 -17.79 -7.34
C ILE A 79 -1.54 -16.28 -7.43
N ILE A 80 -2.79 -15.90 -7.19
CA ILE A 80 -3.26 -14.52 -7.27
C ILE A 80 -2.71 -13.66 -6.13
N PRO A 81 -2.86 -14.02 -4.84
CA PRO A 81 -2.26 -13.21 -3.78
C PRO A 81 -0.74 -13.13 -3.89
N ARG A 82 -0.03 -14.18 -4.32
CA ARG A 82 1.43 -14.16 -4.50
C ARG A 82 1.88 -13.20 -5.61
N THR A 83 1.21 -13.22 -6.77
CA THR A 83 1.55 -12.33 -7.89
C THR A 83 1.29 -10.86 -7.56
N VAL A 84 0.21 -10.57 -6.82
CA VAL A 84 -0.06 -9.21 -6.32
C VAL A 84 0.99 -8.76 -5.31
N LEU A 85 1.38 -9.62 -4.36
CA LEU A 85 2.43 -9.29 -3.39
C LEU A 85 3.77 -9.02 -4.09
N PHE A 86 4.10 -9.83 -5.08
CA PHE A 86 5.31 -9.66 -5.88
C PHE A 86 5.31 -8.35 -6.67
N SER A 87 4.18 -7.98 -7.30
CA SER A 87 4.07 -6.71 -8.02
C SER A 87 4.25 -5.52 -7.08
N PHE A 88 3.70 -5.58 -5.86
CA PHE A 88 3.91 -4.55 -4.85
C PHE A 88 5.36 -4.42 -4.44
N ILE A 89 6.02 -5.54 -4.13
CA ILE A 89 7.43 -5.53 -3.75
C ILE A 89 8.28 -4.90 -4.86
N CYS A 90 8.03 -5.22 -6.13
CA CYS A 90 8.72 -4.59 -7.25
C CYS A 90 8.50 -3.08 -7.31
N VAL A 91 7.27 -2.60 -7.20
CA VAL A 91 6.97 -1.15 -7.23
C VAL A 91 7.65 -0.42 -6.07
N PHE A 92 7.52 -0.93 -4.84
CA PHE A 92 8.14 -0.32 -3.67
C PHE A 92 9.67 -0.36 -3.74
N ALA A 93 10.26 -1.42 -4.29
CA ALA A 93 11.70 -1.49 -4.53
C ALA A 93 12.17 -0.39 -5.49
N VAL A 94 11.44 -0.13 -6.58
CA VAL A 94 11.76 0.96 -7.52
C VAL A 94 11.63 2.32 -6.86
N VAL A 95 10.55 2.56 -6.11
CA VAL A 95 10.35 3.83 -5.38
C VAL A 95 11.48 4.06 -4.36
N ALA A 96 11.82 3.04 -3.57
CA ALA A 96 12.92 3.12 -2.60
C ALA A 96 14.26 3.39 -3.29
N PHE A 97 14.53 2.73 -4.42
CA PHE A 97 15.74 2.95 -5.21
C PHE A 97 15.85 4.40 -5.70
N VAL A 98 14.76 4.98 -6.21
CA VAL A 98 14.72 6.38 -6.63
C VAL A 98 14.96 7.33 -5.45
N PHE A 99 14.40 7.05 -4.28
CA PHE A 99 14.63 7.87 -3.08
C PHE A 99 16.07 7.80 -2.59
N VAL A 100 16.71 6.62 -2.61
CA VAL A 100 18.13 6.47 -2.29
C VAL A 100 18.98 7.30 -3.27
N LEU A 101 18.66 7.24 -4.56
CA LEU A 101 19.33 8.02 -5.60
C LEU A 101 19.25 9.54 -5.34
N ILE A 102 18.06 10.05 -5.02
CA ILE A 102 17.85 11.49 -4.84
C ILE A 102 18.43 11.98 -3.51
N PHE A 103 18.15 11.26 -2.42
CA PHE A 103 18.41 11.78 -1.08
C PHE A 103 19.73 11.35 -0.48
N HIS A 104 20.27 10.19 -0.85
CA HIS A 104 21.43 9.59 -0.15
C HIS A 104 22.65 9.43 -1.07
N TRP A 105 22.47 9.40 -2.39
CA TRP A 105 23.58 9.21 -3.32
C TRP A 105 24.57 10.39 -3.31
N MET A 106 24.08 11.61 -3.08
CA MET A 106 24.88 12.82 -3.06
C MET A 106 25.14 13.37 -1.65
N GLU A 107 24.90 12.59 -0.60
CA GLU A 107 25.30 13.04 0.73
C GLU A 107 26.83 13.08 0.81
N PRO A 108 27.42 14.28 0.98
CA PRO A 108 28.87 14.42 1.02
C PRO A 108 29.40 13.77 2.31
N ILE A 109 30.17 12.70 2.16
CA ILE A 109 30.90 12.07 3.26
C ILE A 109 32.14 12.94 3.55
N TYR A 110 32.01 13.87 4.49
CA TYR A 110 33.13 14.70 4.91
C TYR A 110 34.06 13.95 5.88
N SER A 111 35.37 14.12 5.70
CA SER A 111 36.35 13.69 6.70
C SER A 111 36.14 14.46 8.02
N PRO A 112 36.40 13.85 9.20
CA PRO A 112 36.22 14.50 10.50
C PRO A 112 36.86 15.89 10.61
N ALA A 113 38.03 16.10 9.97
CA ALA A 113 38.75 17.38 9.96
C ALA A 113 38.02 18.54 9.26
N LEU A 114 37.14 18.26 8.30
CA LEU A 114 36.36 19.27 7.56
C LEU A 114 35.01 19.58 8.24
N THR A 115 34.47 18.63 9.01
CA THR A 115 33.23 18.80 9.78
C THR A 115 33.41 19.83 10.89
N THR A 116 34.54 19.80 11.61
CA THR A 116 34.86 20.75 12.70
C THR A 116 34.99 22.20 12.22
N ARG A 117 35.37 22.43 10.95
CA ARG A 117 35.57 23.79 10.40
C ARG A 117 34.25 24.51 10.08
N LYS A 118 33.15 23.78 9.80
CA LYS A 118 31.83 24.39 9.56
C LYS A 118 31.15 24.88 10.86
N THR A 119 31.56 24.38 12.02
CA THR A 119 31.02 24.79 13.32
C THR A 119 31.47 26.20 13.76
N TYR A 120 32.49 26.78 13.12
CA TYR A 120 33.06 28.09 13.45
C TYR A 120 33.07 29.08 12.28
N SER A 121 32.00 29.15 11.49
CA SER A 121 31.75 30.33 10.64
C SER A 121 30.77 31.24 11.37
N PHE A 122 31.28 32.41 11.81
CA PHE A 122 30.47 33.55 12.23
C PHE A 122 29.67 34.11 11.05
#